data_AF-A0A7J4FV92-F1
#
_entry.id   AF-A0A7J4FV92-F1
#
_cell.length_a   1.000
_cell.length_b   1.000
_cell.length_c   1.000
_cell.angle_alpha   90.00
_cell.angle_beta   90.00
_cell.angle_gamma   90.00
#
_symmetry.space_group_name_H-M   'P 1'
#
loop_
_entity.id
_entity.type
_entity.pdbx_description
1 polymer ?
#
loop_
_entity_poly.entity_id
_entity_poly.type
_entity_poly.pdbx_seq_one_letter_code
_entity_poly.pdbx_strand_id
1 'polypeptide(L)' 'MGTTHKSFIREILRVTENSNMISFAGGLPNLDFFPAKEIANASLKVLEEDGRNVLQYSTTEGYL' A
#
# COMPACT_ATOMS: atom_id res chain seq x y z
N MET A 1 4.06 -3.76 30.50
CA MET A 1 3.72 -4.44 29.23
C MET A 1 2.31 -4.03 28.81
N GLY A 2 2.20 -3.37 27.64
CA GLY A 2 1.00 -3.28 26.79
C GLY A 2 -0.18 -2.38 27.20
N THR A 3 -0.12 -1.07 26.95
CA THR A 3 -1.29 -0.16 26.92
C THR A 3 -1.81 0.12 25.49
N THR A 4 -1.31 -0.59 24.48
CA THR A 4 -1.66 -0.31 23.08
C THR A 4 -3.00 -0.97 22.73
N HIS A 5 -4.01 -0.14 22.49
CA HIS A 5 -5.34 -0.59 22.09
C HIS A 5 -5.39 -0.99 20.61
N LYS A 6 -6.30 -1.91 20.28
CA LYS A 6 -6.57 -2.29 18.89
C LYS A 6 -7.14 -1.09 18.11
N SER A 7 -6.74 -0.98 16.84
CA SER A 7 -7.34 -0.01 15.94
C SER A 7 -8.76 -0.44 15.58
N PHE A 8 -9.75 0.28 16.08
CA PHE A 8 -11.16 0.06 15.77
C PHE A 8 -11.46 0.17 14.27
N ILE A 9 -10.74 1.05 13.56
CA ILE A 9 -10.86 1.19 12.09
C ILE A 9 -10.44 -0.10 11.37
N ARG A 10 -9.40 -0.80 11.84
CA ARG A 10 -9.01 -2.09 11.24
C ARG A 10 -10.09 -3.17 11.41
N GLU A 11 -10.85 -3.13 12.51
CA GLU A 11 -11.95 -4.07 12.74
C GLU A 11 -13.12 -3.79 11.79
N ILE A 12 -13.44 -2.51 11.53
CA ILE A 12 -14.43 -2.11 10.52
C ILE A 12 -14.01 -2.59 9.12
N LEU A 13 -12.77 -2.32 8.70
CA LEU A 13 -12.29 -2.70 7.36
C LEU A 13 -12.35 -4.21 7.11
N ARG A 14 -12.12 -5.05 8.12
CA ARG A 14 -12.25 -6.51 7.98
C ARG A 14 -13.65 -6.93 7.55
N VAL A 15 -14.70 -6.24 8.02
CA VAL A 15 -16.09 -6.57 7.67
C VAL A 15 -16.41 -6.12 6.23
N THR A 16 -15.69 -5.12 5.70
CA THR A 16 -15.87 -4.61 4.33
C THR A 16 -15.39 -5.56 3.24
N GLU A 17 -14.65 -6.61 3.59
CA GLU A 17 -14.22 -7.67 2.67
C GLU A 17 -15.37 -8.63 2.29
N ASN A 18 -16.53 -8.54 2.96
CA ASN A 18 -17.71 -9.32 2.63
C ASN A 18 -18.39 -8.77 1.35
N SER A 19 -18.37 -9.55 0.27
CA SER A 19 -18.95 -9.19 -1.02
C SER A 19 -20.47 -8.95 -1.02
N ASN A 20 -21.19 -9.39 0.01
CA ASN A 20 -22.63 -9.15 0.17
C ASN A 20 -22.95 -7.85 0.93
N MET A 21 -21.93 -7.05 1.26
CA MET A 21 -22.08 -5.80 2.01
C MET A 21 -21.69 -4.59 1.16
N ILE A 22 -22.48 -3.52 1.23
CA ILE A 22 -22.09 -2.20 0.69
C ILE A 22 -21.46 -1.40 1.83
N SER A 23 -20.17 -1.11 1.72
CA SER A 23 -19.44 -0.34 2.73
C SER A 23 -19.32 1.14 2.35
N PHE A 24 -19.86 2.00 3.22
CA PHE A 24 -19.60 3.45 3.20
C PHE A 24 -18.53 3.88 4.23
N ALA A 25 -18.01 2.94 5.02
CA ALA A 25 -17.10 3.20 6.13
C ALA A 25 -15.61 3.07 5.73
N GLY A 26 -15.34 2.49 4.56
CA GLY A 26 -13.98 2.32 4.04
C GLY A 26 -13.48 3.59 3.37
N GLY A 27 -12.43 4.21 3.93
CA GLY A 27 -11.61 5.21 3.22
C GLY A 27 -10.71 4.57 2.15
N LEU A 28 -11.19 3.52 1.48
CA LEU A 28 -10.45 2.75 0.49
C LEU A 28 -10.56 3.50 -0.86
N PRO A 29 -9.43 3.80 -1.52
CA PRO A 29 -9.47 4.35 -2.88
C PRO A 29 -10.17 3.38 -3.84
N ASN A 30 -10.78 3.92 -4.90
CA ASN A 30 -11.38 3.10 -5.95
C ASN A 30 -10.29 2.27 -6.67
N LEU A 31 -10.52 0.96 -6.81
CA LEU A 31 -9.61 0.03 -7.48
C LEU A 31 -9.30 0.43 -8.92
N ASP A 32 -10.29 0.97 -9.64
CA ASP A 32 -10.15 1.36 -11.05
C ASP A 32 -9.20 2.54 -11.26
N PHE A 33 -8.87 3.28 -10.19
CA PHE A 33 -7.95 4.41 -10.26
C PHE A 33 -6.50 4.02 -9.98
N PHE A 34 -6.22 2.76 -9.65
CA PHE A 34 -4.84 2.31 -9.51
C PHE A 34 -4.21 2.03 -10.89
N PRO A 35 -3.14 2.75 -11.26
CA PRO A 35 -2.49 2.58 -12.57
C PRO A 35 -1.51 1.39 -12.52
N ALA A 36 -2.06 0.18 -12.38
CA ALA A 36 -1.27 -1.03 -12.11
C ALA A 36 -0.23 -1.32 -13.21
N LYS A 37 -0.57 -1.05 -14.47
CA LYS A 37 0.34 -1.27 -15.61
C LYS A 37 1.48 -0.25 -15.62
N GLU A 38 1.17 1.01 -15.34
CA GLU A 38 2.14 2.10 -15.31
C GLU A 38 3.11 1.92 -14.15
N ILE A 39 2.61 1.51 -12.98
CA ILE A 39 3.45 1.16 -11.82
C ILE A 39 4.41 0.02 -12.19
N ALA A 40 3.91 -1.05 -12.81
CA ALA A 40 4.76 -2.18 -13.23
C ALA A 40 5.87 -1.74 -14.20
N ASN A 41 5.53 -0.92 -15.20
CA ASN A 41 6.51 -0.38 -16.14
C ASN A 41 7.54 0.53 -15.47
N ALA A 42 7.10 1.40 -14.56
CA ALA A 42 7.99 2.29 -13.83
C ALA A 42 8.95 1.51 -12.92
N SER A 43 8.45 0.49 -12.21
CA SER A 43 9.28 -0.40 -11.39
C SER A 43 10.32 -1.14 -12.23
N LEU A 44 9.93 -1.68 -13.39
CA LEU A 44 10.86 -2.37 -14.29
C LEU A 44 11.97 -1.43 -14.77
N LYS A 45 11.61 -0.21 -15.21
CA LYS A 45 12.57 0.79 -15.66
C LYS A 45 13.62 1.10 -14.60
N VAL A 46 13.20 1.35 -13.36
CA VAL A 46 14.12 1.64 -12.24
C VAL A 46 15.05 0.46 -11.96
N LEU A 47 14.54 -0.78 -12.04
CA LEU A 47 15.35 -1.98 -11.84
C LEU A 47 16.39 -2.19 -12.95
N GLU A 48 16.04 -1.86 -14.20
CA GLU A 48 16.96 -1.94 -15.34
C GLU A 48 18.04 -0.85 -15.29
N GLU A 49 17.67 0.37 -14.91
CA GLU A 49 18.57 1.53 -14.91
C GLU A 49 19.46 1.60 -13.66
N ASP A 50 18.93 1.26 -12.47
CA ASP A 50 19.64 1.44 -11.19
C ASP A 50 19.44 0.30 -10.18
N GLY A 51 19.22 -0.92 -10.68
CA GLY A 51 18.84 -2.09 -9.87
C GLY A 51 19.75 -2.37 -8.66
N ARG A 52 21.05 -2.09 -8.75
CA ARG A 52 21.99 -2.36 -7.64
C ARG A 52 21.81 -1.40 -6.47
N ASN A 53 21.54 -0.11 -6.73
CA ASN A 53 21.40 0.88 -5.66
C ASN A 53 20.02 0.79 -5.03
N VAL A 54 18.96 0.61 -5.84
CA VAL A 54 17.58 0.54 -5.33
C VAL A 54 17.28 -0.72 -4.50
N LEU A 55 18.11 -1.77 -4.64
CA LEU A 55 18.04 -3.00 -3.84
C LEU A 55 19.00 -2.99 -2.64
N GLN A 56 19.82 -1.96 -2.47
CA GLN A 56 20.76 -1.82 -1.36
C GLN A 56 20.16 -0.99 -0.22
N TYR A 57 20.72 -1.12 0.99
CA TYR A 57 20.45 -0.20 2.08
C TYR A 57 20.61 1.27 1.66
N SER A 58 19.71 2.11 2.16
CA SER A 58 19.70 3.55 1.95
C SER A 58 19.71 4.30 3.29
N THR A 59 19.78 5.61 3.21
CA THR A 59 19.66 6.51 4.36
C THR A 59 18.25 6.47 4.95
N THR A 60 18.13 6.81 6.24
CA THR A 60 16.86 6.77 6.97
C THR A 60 15.85 7.79 6.44
N GLU A 61 16.33 8.89 5.87
CA GLU A 61 15.52 9.99 5.31
C GLU A 61 14.72 9.57 4.06
N GLY A 62 15.11 8.48 3.39
CA GLY A 62 14.48 7.99 2.17
C GLY A 62 15.15 8.48 0.88
N TYR A 63 14.51 8.17 -0.26
CA TYR A 63 14.97 8.60 -1.59
C TYR A 63 14.70 10.10 -1.79
N LEU A 64 15.70 10.87 -2.26
CA LEU A 64 15.62 12.31 -2.54
C LEU A 64 15.23 12.60 -3.99
#